data_AF-A0A8T2WD65-F1
#
_entry.id   AF-A0A8T2WD65-F1
#
_cell.length_a   1.000
_cell.length_b   1.000
_cell.length_c   1.000
_cell.angle_alpha   90.00
_cell.angle_beta   90.00
_cell.angle_gamma   90.00
#
_symmetry.space_group_name_H-M   'P 1'
#
loop_
_entity.id
_entity.type
_entity.pdbx_description
1 polymer ?
#
loop_
_entity_poly.entity_id
_entity_poly.type
_entity_poly.pdbx_seq_one_letter_code
_entity_poly.pdbx_strand_id
1 'polypeptide(L)'
;MNISLTMRNSHAAVSPFTQAKPVANRLCAVRRQSPARLATIVAQGAATSTPETQTLYTELAAVLDDYKRVPPSMKQEISMEVSGLCQKLQSAGALPKWGTAAEDLASRRSIQLGELRMVGIKSPEAISKVSVRNDAAFLFSVVATTSISAVILGQLPGDWGFFSSYLCGGISFVVLGIGSVNPGILQFAIDFFSQVFPDYKERVLRHEAAHFLTAYLLGVPVAGYSLIVGKEHTDLAEAALQRRLIEKQLEDKEVDTLSVIAMAGATAEAMYYEEVMGQNQDMFDLQRIMNRSGTKLGNPQQQNQTRWACYQAATLLRKFTKEYEVLQECMKRNDTVEKCIQAIENC
;
A
#
# COMPACT_ATOMS: atom_id res chain seq x y z
N MET A 1 61.70 -63.84 23.18
CA MET A 1 61.68 -63.03 21.94
C MET A 1 61.87 -61.58 22.36
N ASN A 2 63.10 -61.05 22.39
CA ASN A 2 63.79 -60.35 21.29
C ASN A 2 62.91 -59.29 20.61
N ILE A 3 63.28 -58.03 20.35
CA ILE A 3 64.51 -57.22 20.47
C ILE A 3 64.04 -55.75 20.26
N SER A 4 64.75 -54.80 20.86
CA SER A 4 64.70 -53.34 20.64
C SER A 4 64.97 -52.93 19.17
N LEU A 5 64.36 -51.85 18.64
CA LEU A 5 65.06 -50.77 17.92
C LEU A 5 64.13 -49.67 17.31
N THR A 6 64.41 -48.42 17.70
CA THR A 6 64.55 -47.17 16.89
C THR A 6 63.48 -46.63 15.95
N MET A 7 63.04 -45.41 16.29
CA MET A 7 63.04 -44.14 15.52
C MET A 7 63.11 -44.16 13.97
N ARG A 8 62.18 -43.38 13.37
CA ARG A 8 62.41 -42.37 12.30
C ARG A 8 61.22 -41.40 12.28
N ASN A 9 61.35 -40.21 12.86
CA ASN A 9 61.63 -38.93 12.18
C ASN A 9 60.81 -38.65 10.92
N SER A 10 59.87 -37.69 11.02
CA SER A 10 59.44 -36.79 9.94
C SER A 10 58.73 -35.56 10.54
N HIS A 11 59.47 -34.72 11.28
CA HIS A 11 59.05 -33.34 11.55
C HIS A 11 59.71 -32.44 10.51
N ALA A 12 58.92 -31.97 9.54
CA ALA A 12 59.34 -30.96 8.58
C ALA A 12 58.92 -29.57 9.08
N ALA A 13 59.95 -28.77 9.36
CA ALA A 13 60.10 -27.33 9.15
C ALA A 13 58.95 -26.36 9.55
N VAL A 14 59.26 -25.54 10.55
CA VAL A 14 58.62 -24.25 10.85
C VAL A 14 59.49 -23.12 10.27
N SER A 15 58.84 -22.11 9.67
CA SER A 15 59.20 -20.67 9.50
C SER A 15 59.17 -20.17 8.04
N PRO A 16 59.07 -18.85 7.79
CA PRO A 16 58.06 -17.90 8.29
C PRO A 16 57.58 -16.93 7.16
N PHE A 17 56.77 -15.93 7.52
CA PHE A 17 56.52 -14.70 6.75
C PHE A 17 55.68 -14.78 5.47
N THR A 18 54.44 -14.29 5.54
CA THR A 18 54.10 -13.10 4.75
C THR A 18 53.01 -12.28 5.44
N GLN A 19 53.34 -11.01 5.68
CA GLN A 19 52.47 -9.98 6.21
C GLN A 19 51.21 -9.83 5.36
N ALA A 20 50.04 -9.87 6.00
CA ALA A 20 48.80 -9.39 5.39
C ALA A 20 48.91 -7.87 5.23
N LYS A 21 48.94 -7.38 3.98
CA LYS A 21 48.82 -5.96 3.65
C LYS A 21 47.42 -5.45 4.05
N PRO A 22 47.29 -4.26 4.65
CA PRO A 22 45.99 -3.63 4.83
C PRO A 22 45.46 -3.21 3.46
N VAL A 23 44.30 -3.72 3.06
CA VAL A 23 43.61 -3.25 1.86
C VAL A 23 43.05 -1.86 2.17
N ALA A 24 43.73 -0.86 1.64
CA ALA A 24 43.36 0.54 1.73
C ALA A 24 41.98 0.80 1.10
N ASN A 25 41.23 1.66 1.79
CA ASN A 25 40.03 2.35 1.34
C ASN A 25 39.98 2.60 -0.17
N ARG A 26 38.94 2.07 -0.82
CA ARG A 26 38.33 2.71 -1.99
C ARG A 26 36.92 3.13 -1.63
N LEU A 27 36.82 4.28 -0.96
CA LEU A 27 35.61 5.08 -1.00
C LEU A 27 35.33 5.38 -2.47
N CYS A 28 34.31 4.74 -3.02
CA CYS A 28 33.80 5.06 -4.34
C CYS A 28 33.21 6.48 -4.23
N ALA A 29 33.99 7.47 -4.66
CA ALA A 29 33.53 8.84 -4.74
C ALA A 29 32.35 8.88 -5.72
N VAL A 30 31.13 8.94 -5.19
CA VAL A 30 29.93 9.30 -5.95
C VAL A 30 30.21 10.70 -6.51
N ARG A 31 30.54 10.76 -7.79
CA ARG A 31 30.70 12.01 -8.52
C ARG A 31 29.36 12.73 -8.47
N ARG A 32 29.22 13.70 -7.57
CA ARG A 32 28.07 14.62 -7.53
C ARG A 32 27.89 15.20 -8.93
N GLN A 33 26.87 14.75 -9.63
CA GLN A 33 26.46 15.37 -10.87
C GLN A 33 26.06 16.82 -10.52
N SER A 34 26.63 17.80 -11.22
CA SER A 34 26.28 19.19 -11.02
C SER A 34 24.79 19.40 -11.31
N PRO A 35 24.07 20.22 -10.52
CA PRO A 35 22.64 20.48 -10.71
C PRO A 35 22.31 21.04 -12.11
N ALA A 36 23.28 21.65 -12.77
CA ALA A 36 23.15 22.13 -14.16
C ALA A 36 22.95 21.01 -15.20
N ARG A 37 23.50 19.80 -15.00
CA ARG A 37 23.30 18.67 -15.94
C ARG A 37 21.97 17.94 -15.73
N LEU A 38 21.43 17.95 -14.51
CA LEU A 38 20.05 17.50 -14.28
C LEU A 38 19.05 18.45 -14.95
N ALA A 39 19.28 19.76 -14.87
CA ALA A 39 18.41 20.75 -15.51
C ALA A 39 18.35 20.63 -17.05
N THR A 40 19.43 20.20 -17.71
CA THR A 40 19.45 20.03 -19.17
C THR A 40 18.76 18.74 -19.64
N ILE A 41 18.75 17.68 -18.83
CA ILE A 41 18.06 16.42 -19.17
C ILE A 41 16.55 16.53 -18.86
N VAL A 42 16.16 17.34 -17.87
CA VAL A 42 14.75 17.65 -17.57
C VAL A 42 14.07 18.45 -18.70
N ALA A 43 14.83 19.11 -19.57
CA ALA A 43 14.28 19.92 -20.66
C ALA A 43 13.92 19.13 -21.93
N GLN A 44 14.19 17.82 -22.02
CA GLN A 44 14.01 17.03 -23.25
C GLN A 44 12.94 15.94 -23.17
N GLY A 45 12.16 15.89 -22.09
CA GLY A 45 11.03 14.96 -21.92
C GLY A 45 9.70 15.62 -21.56
N ALA A 46 9.61 16.95 -21.59
CA ALA A 46 8.32 17.62 -21.42
C ALA A 46 7.54 17.47 -22.73
N ALA A 47 6.57 16.55 -22.76
CA ALA A 47 5.54 16.56 -23.79
C ALA A 47 5.00 18.00 -23.86
N THR A 48 5.24 18.68 -24.98
CA THR A 48 4.78 20.05 -25.20
C THR A 48 3.26 20.06 -25.09
N SER A 49 2.74 20.45 -23.92
CA SER A 49 1.32 20.62 -23.69
C SER A 49 0.78 21.61 -24.69
N THR A 50 -0.09 21.17 -25.59
CA THR A 50 -0.80 22.08 -26.47
C THR A 50 -1.73 22.96 -25.62
N PRO A 51 -2.09 24.18 -26.07
CA PRO A 51 -3.03 25.02 -25.35
C PRO A 51 -4.36 24.31 -25.03
N GLU A 52 -4.76 23.38 -25.90
CA GLU A 52 -5.93 22.51 -25.74
C GLU A 52 -5.78 21.55 -24.55
N THR A 53 -4.65 20.84 -24.41
CA THR A 53 -4.45 19.91 -23.30
C THR A 53 -4.34 20.65 -21.96
N GLN A 54 -3.73 21.83 -21.94
CA GLN A 54 -3.68 22.67 -20.74
C GLN A 54 -5.08 23.12 -20.28
N THR A 55 -5.97 23.42 -21.23
CA THR A 55 -7.37 23.77 -20.95
C THR A 55 -8.10 22.57 -20.35
N LEU A 56 -7.94 21.38 -20.95
CA LEU A 56 -8.55 20.14 -20.45
C LEU A 56 -8.06 19.75 -19.05
N TYR A 57 -6.77 19.94 -18.73
CA TYR A 57 -6.27 19.74 -17.37
C TYR A 57 -6.88 20.72 -16.37
N THR A 58 -7.09 21.97 -16.77
CA THR A 58 -7.72 22.99 -15.93
C THR A 58 -9.20 22.66 -15.66
N GLU A 59 -9.92 22.20 -16.69
CA GLU A 59 -11.29 21.69 -16.55
C GLU A 59 -11.34 20.48 -15.62
N LEU A 60 -10.43 19.51 -15.81
CA LEU A 60 -10.33 18.34 -14.94
C LEU A 60 -10.08 18.73 -13.48
N ALA A 61 -9.18 19.68 -13.23
CA ALA A 61 -8.91 20.17 -11.89
C ALA A 61 -10.14 20.82 -11.23
N ALA A 62 -10.94 21.58 -11.99
CA ALA A 62 -12.18 22.18 -11.50
C ALA A 62 -13.23 21.12 -11.13
N VAL A 63 -13.47 20.15 -12.02
CA VAL A 63 -14.43 19.05 -11.79
C VAL A 63 -14.02 18.19 -10.59
N LEU A 64 -12.72 17.94 -10.41
CA LEU A 64 -12.18 17.21 -9.25
C LEU A 64 -12.33 18.00 -7.94
N ASP A 65 -12.27 19.33 -7.97
CA ASP A 65 -12.53 20.17 -6.80
C ASP A 65 -14.03 20.15 -6.44
N ASP A 66 -14.91 20.19 -7.44
CA ASP A 66 -16.36 20.05 -7.25
C ASP A 66 -16.71 18.67 -6.68
N TYR A 67 -16.09 17.60 -7.17
CA TYR A 67 -16.27 16.23 -6.64
C TYR A 67 -16.05 16.14 -5.12
N LYS A 68 -15.08 16.89 -4.59
CA LYS A 68 -14.78 16.91 -3.15
C LYS A 68 -15.84 17.61 -2.31
N ARG A 69 -16.59 18.54 -2.90
CA ARG A 69 -17.55 19.41 -2.20
C ARG A 69 -18.97 18.86 -2.23
N VAL A 70 -19.30 18.04 -3.23
CA VAL A 70 -20.66 17.54 -3.41
C VAL A 70 -21.04 16.40 -2.45
N PRO A 71 -22.33 16.29 -2.10
CA PRO A 71 -22.84 15.14 -1.35
C PRO A 71 -22.77 13.84 -2.16
N PRO A 72 -22.77 12.66 -1.50
CA PRO A 72 -22.64 11.36 -2.17
C PRO A 72 -23.64 11.09 -3.30
N SER A 73 -24.84 11.67 -3.24
CA SER A 73 -25.87 11.51 -4.29
C SER A 73 -25.50 12.15 -5.63
N MET A 74 -24.66 13.19 -5.63
CA MET A 74 -24.22 13.90 -6.84
C MET A 74 -22.85 13.44 -7.35
N LYS A 75 -22.10 12.69 -6.53
CA LYS A 75 -20.77 12.17 -6.89
C LYS A 75 -20.79 11.32 -8.16
N GLN A 76 -21.91 10.63 -8.45
CA GLN A 76 -22.05 9.81 -9.64
C GLN A 76 -22.02 10.64 -10.93
N GLU A 77 -22.69 11.79 -10.97
CA GLU A 77 -22.76 12.63 -12.15
C GLU A 77 -21.39 13.24 -12.47
N ILE A 78 -20.75 13.81 -11.45
CA ILE A 78 -19.39 14.39 -11.56
C ILE A 78 -18.36 13.32 -11.93
N SER A 79 -18.49 12.09 -11.41
CA SER A 79 -17.59 11.01 -11.80
C SER A 79 -17.68 10.64 -13.28
N MET A 80 -18.86 10.77 -13.91
CA MET A 80 -19.01 10.56 -15.36
C MET A 80 -18.26 11.63 -16.13
N GLU A 81 -18.32 12.87 -15.64
CA GLU A 81 -17.61 14.00 -16.22
C GLU A 81 -16.08 13.84 -16.10
N VAL A 82 -15.56 13.45 -14.93
CA VAL A 82 -14.14 13.10 -14.74
C VAL A 82 -13.72 12.03 -15.74
N SER A 83 -14.52 10.98 -15.90
CA SER A 83 -14.24 9.90 -16.87
C SER A 83 -14.19 10.40 -18.31
N GLY A 84 -15.14 11.26 -18.70
CA GLY A 84 -15.19 11.86 -20.02
C GLY A 84 -14.00 12.79 -20.30
N LEU A 85 -13.57 13.57 -19.31
CA LEU A 85 -12.38 14.43 -19.43
C LEU A 85 -11.09 13.60 -19.56
N CYS A 86 -10.94 12.51 -18.80
CA CYS A 86 -9.82 11.59 -18.98
C CYS A 86 -9.79 10.98 -20.39
N GLN A 87 -10.93 10.60 -20.95
CA GLN A 87 -11.01 10.08 -22.33
C GLN A 87 -10.63 11.15 -23.38
N LYS A 88 -11.07 12.40 -23.19
CA LYS A 88 -10.66 13.52 -24.06
C LYS A 88 -9.16 13.78 -23.97
N LEU A 89 -8.60 13.82 -22.77
CA LEU A 89 -7.16 13.98 -22.55
C LEU A 89 -6.35 12.82 -23.16
N GLN A 90 -6.84 11.58 -23.06
CA GLN A 90 -6.23 10.43 -23.73
C GLN A 90 -6.28 10.58 -25.26
N SER A 91 -7.42 10.98 -25.81
CA SER A 91 -7.60 11.19 -27.27
C SER A 91 -6.71 12.33 -27.81
N ALA A 92 -6.45 13.34 -26.97
CA ALA A 92 -5.51 14.43 -27.26
C ALA A 92 -4.03 14.03 -27.08
N GLY A 93 -3.74 12.78 -26.69
CA GLY A 93 -2.38 12.27 -26.48
C GLY A 93 -1.72 12.73 -25.18
N ALA A 94 -2.47 13.33 -24.25
CA ALA A 94 -1.95 13.87 -23.00
C ALA A 94 -1.79 12.82 -21.89
N LEU A 95 -2.48 11.67 -22.00
CA LEU A 95 -2.44 10.57 -21.02
C LEU A 95 -1.99 9.25 -21.69
N PRO A 96 -0.73 9.15 -22.14
CA PRO A 96 -0.23 7.95 -22.81
C PRO A 96 -0.16 6.73 -21.88
N LYS A 97 -0.04 6.88 -20.55
CA LYS A 97 0.02 5.74 -19.61
C LYS A 97 -1.36 5.31 -19.10
N TRP A 98 -2.37 6.19 -19.15
CA TRP A 98 -3.74 5.89 -18.72
C TRP A 98 -4.37 4.76 -19.55
N GLY A 99 -4.91 3.75 -18.88
CA GLY A 99 -5.58 2.61 -19.54
C GLY A 99 -4.66 1.62 -20.27
N THR A 100 -3.36 1.87 -20.34
CA THR A 100 -2.41 0.99 -21.06
C THR A 100 -2.37 -0.44 -20.52
N ALA A 101 -2.58 -0.61 -19.22
CA ALA A 101 -2.57 -1.93 -18.59
C ALA A 101 -3.90 -2.68 -18.71
N ALA A 102 -4.98 -2.00 -19.14
CA ALA A 102 -6.32 -2.61 -19.21
C ALA A 102 -6.45 -3.65 -20.33
N GLU A 103 -5.70 -3.47 -21.41
CA GLU A 103 -5.64 -4.42 -22.53
C GLU A 103 -4.57 -5.49 -22.32
N ASP A 104 -3.48 -5.13 -21.63
CA ASP A 104 -2.35 -6.03 -21.30
C ASP A 104 -2.62 -6.97 -20.10
N LEU A 105 -3.82 -6.90 -19.50
CA LEU A 105 -4.15 -7.74 -18.35
C LEU A 105 -4.21 -9.21 -18.79
N ALA A 106 -3.27 -10.01 -18.29
CA ALA A 106 -3.21 -11.44 -18.58
C ALA A 106 -4.52 -12.14 -18.19
N SER A 107 -4.91 -13.19 -18.91
CA SER A 107 -6.12 -13.95 -18.54
C SER A 107 -5.98 -14.62 -17.17
N ARG A 108 -7.13 -14.85 -16.51
CA ARG A 108 -7.19 -15.60 -15.25
C ARG A 108 -6.46 -16.93 -15.39
N ARG A 109 -5.47 -17.15 -14.52
CA ARG A 109 -4.77 -18.43 -14.40
C ARG A 109 -4.56 -18.78 -12.95
N SER A 110 -4.28 -20.05 -12.69
CA SER A 110 -3.90 -20.48 -11.35
C SER A 110 -2.55 -19.88 -10.97
N ILE A 111 -2.50 -19.13 -9.86
CA ILE A 111 -1.25 -18.56 -9.34
C ILE A 111 -0.83 -19.31 -8.07
N GLN A 112 0.42 -19.77 -8.09
CA GLN A 112 1.04 -20.43 -6.95
C GLN A 112 1.69 -19.41 -6.01
N LEU A 113 1.78 -19.74 -4.72
CA LEU A 113 2.43 -18.88 -3.72
C LEU A 113 3.90 -18.57 -4.06
N GLY A 114 4.61 -19.51 -4.70
CA GLY A 114 5.99 -19.30 -5.17
C GLY A 114 6.10 -18.19 -6.21
N GLU A 115 5.11 -18.06 -7.10
CA GLU A 115 5.09 -16.99 -8.11
C GLU A 115 4.90 -15.61 -7.49
N LEU A 116 4.10 -15.52 -6.42
CA LEU A 116 3.94 -14.30 -5.64
C LEU A 116 5.28 -13.82 -5.05
N ARG A 117 6.11 -14.74 -4.56
CA ARG A 117 7.46 -14.40 -4.10
C ARG A 117 8.36 -13.89 -5.22
N MET A 118 8.25 -14.47 -6.42
CA MET A 118 9.02 -14.01 -7.59
C MET A 118 8.62 -12.60 -8.05
N VAL A 119 7.39 -12.17 -7.80
CA VAL A 119 6.94 -10.79 -8.05
C VAL A 119 7.26 -9.81 -6.92
N GLY A 120 8.00 -10.25 -5.89
CA GLY A 120 8.51 -9.39 -4.83
C GLY A 120 7.63 -9.34 -3.58
N ILE A 121 6.58 -10.15 -3.49
CA ILE A 121 5.78 -10.29 -2.27
C ILE A 121 6.58 -11.10 -1.24
N LYS A 122 6.87 -10.48 -0.09
CA LYS A 122 7.75 -11.07 0.93
C LYS A 122 7.11 -12.28 1.61
N SER A 123 5.87 -12.11 2.05
CA SER A 123 5.11 -13.11 2.79
C SER A 123 3.72 -13.32 2.17
N PRO A 124 3.59 -14.09 1.07
CA PRO A 124 2.31 -14.30 0.38
C PRO A 124 1.21 -14.92 1.25
N GLU A 125 1.60 -15.70 2.25
CA GLU A 125 0.68 -16.34 3.20
C GLU A 125 0.03 -15.33 4.16
N ALA A 126 0.63 -14.14 4.32
CA ALA A 126 0.12 -13.08 5.18
C ALA A 126 -1.03 -12.30 4.53
N ILE A 127 -1.09 -12.23 3.19
CA ILE A 127 -2.13 -11.49 2.44
C ILE A 127 -3.55 -12.00 2.75
N SER A 128 -3.69 -13.28 3.09
CA SER A 128 -4.98 -13.87 3.44
C SER A 128 -5.23 -13.95 4.95
N LYS A 129 -4.28 -13.51 5.79
CA LYS A 129 -4.40 -13.53 7.25
C LYS A 129 -4.58 -12.12 7.76
N VAL A 130 -5.74 -11.82 8.34
CA VAL A 130 -6.00 -10.54 8.99
C VAL A 130 -4.92 -10.27 10.03
N SER A 131 -4.21 -9.14 9.90
CA SER A 131 -3.26 -8.74 10.92
C SER A 131 -4.00 -8.33 12.18
N VAL A 132 -3.48 -8.81 13.32
CA VAL A 132 -3.94 -8.44 14.67
C VAL A 132 -2.90 -7.59 15.39
N ARG A 133 -1.85 -7.11 14.70
CA ARG A 133 -0.73 -6.39 15.33
C ARG A 133 -1.18 -5.09 16.00
N ASN A 134 -2.01 -4.29 15.33
CA ASN A 134 -2.50 -3.04 15.90
C ASN A 134 -3.44 -3.30 17.09
N ASP A 135 -4.34 -4.27 16.95
CA ASP A 135 -5.27 -4.69 18.02
C ASP A 135 -4.49 -5.19 19.25
N ALA A 136 -3.53 -6.09 19.04
CA ALA A 136 -2.71 -6.66 20.10
C ALA A 136 -1.85 -5.59 20.77
N ALA A 137 -1.23 -4.69 20.00
CA ALA A 137 -0.41 -3.62 20.56
C ALA A 137 -1.25 -2.61 21.33
N PHE A 138 -2.45 -2.27 20.87
CA PHE A 138 -3.39 -1.41 21.58
C PHE A 138 -3.82 -2.07 22.90
N LEU A 139 -4.32 -3.31 22.85
CA LEU A 139 -4.79 -4.04 24.03
C LEU A 139 -3.66 -4.25 25.04
N PHE A 140 -2.47 -4.65 24.58
CA PHE A 140 -1.30 -4.80 25.43
C PHE A 140 -0.91 -3.47 26.07
N SER A 141 -0.89 -2.38 25.31
CA SER A 141 -0.53 -1.05 25.83
C SER A 141 -1.54 -0.57 26.87
N VAL A 142 -2.84 -0.73 26.62
CA VAL A 142 -3.91 -0.38 27.57
C VAL A 142 -3.75 -1.21 28.85
N VAL A 143 -3.63 -2.54 28.74
CA VAL A 143 -3.53 -3.42 29.91
C VAL A 143 -2.24 -3.17 30.68
N ALA A 144 -1.10 -3.03 30.01
CA ALA A 144 0.19 -2.81 30.65
C ALA A 144 0.23 -1.45 31.37
N THR A 145 -0.18 -0.37 30.69
CA THR A 145 -0.16 0.98 31.28
C THR A 145 -1.15 1.11 32.43
N THR A 146 -2.36 0.57 32.31
CA THR A 146 -3.35 0.59 33.39
C THR A 146 -2.91 -0.25 34.59
N SER A 147 -2.31 -1.42 34.36
CA SER A 147 -1.78 -2.28 35.43
C SER A 147 -0.62 -1.62 36.17
N ILE A 148 0.36 -1.06 35.45
CA ILE A 148 1.49 -0.36 36.06
C ILE A 148 1.01 0.86 36.84
N SER A 149 0.09 1.65 36.25
CA SER A 149 -0.48 2.82 36.91
C SER A 149 -1.25 2.43 38.18
N ALA A 150 -2.01 1.34 38.15
CA ALA A 150 -2.75 0.85 39.31
C ALA A 150 -1.82 0.46 40.46
N VAL A 151 -0.67 -0.18 40.18
CA VAL A 151 0.33 -0.53 41.21
C VAL A 151 0.97 0.72 41.81
N ILE A 152 1.37 1.69 40.97
CA ILE A 152 2.02 2.93 41.41
C ILE A 152 1.05 3.76 42.25
N LEU A 153 -0.16 3.98 41.74
CA LEU A 153 -1.18 4.79 42.41
C LEU A 153 -1.69 4.11 43.69
N GLY A 154 -1.62 2.78 43.77
CA GLY A 154 -1.93 2.01 44.98
C GLY A 154 -1.01 2.32 46.17
N GLN A 155 0.13 2.97 45.95
CA GLN A 155 1.03 3.44 47.02
C GLN A 155 0.61 4.78 47.62
N LEU A 156 -0.47 5.41 47.11
CA LEU A 156 -0.97 6.66 47.67
C LEU A 156 -1.57 6.46 49.07
N PRO A 157 -1.40 7.43 49.99
CA PRO A 157 -1.86 7.31 51.36
C PRO A 157 -3.39 7.39 51.46
N GLY A 158 -3.93 6.65 52.43
CA GLY A 158 -5.37 6.58 52.70
C GLY A 158 -6.15 5.88 51.58
N ASP A 159 -7.45 6.16 51.52
CA ASP A 159 -8.35 5.48 50.58
C ASP A 159 -8.07 5.83 49.10
N TRP A 160 -7.29 6.89 48.86
CA TRP A 160 -6.88 7.29 47.51
C TRP A 160 -6.08 6.21 46.79
N GLY A 161 -5.25 5.44 47.50
CA GLY A 161 -4.53 4.31 46.92
C GLY A 161 -5.49 3.25 46.36
N PHE A 162 -6.49 2.87 47.15
CA PHE A 162 -7.55 1.96 46.73
C PHE A 162 -8.32 2.51 45.51
N PHE A 163 -8.93 3.70 45.62
CA PHE A 163 -9.81 4.22 44.57
C PHE A 163 -9.10 4.43 43.24
N SER A 164 -7.87 4.95 43.26
CA SER A 164 -7.09 5.19 42.05
C SER A 164 -6.66 3.89 41.36
N SER A 165 -6.26 2.87 42.12
CA SER A 165 -5.95 1.55 41.56
C SER A 165 -7.15 0.90 40.88
N TYR A 166 -8.34 0.94 41.50
CA TYR A 166 -9.56 0.40 40.90
C TYR A 166 -10.01 1.19 39.67
N LEU A 167 -9.91 2.52 39.71
CA LEU A 167 -10.25 3.35 38.56
C LEU A 167 -9.34 3.05 37.37
N CYS A 168 -8.02 2.98 37.58
CA CYS A 168 -7.07 2.66 36.53
C CYS A 168 -7.23 1.24 35.99
N GLY A 169 -7.33 0.22 36.87
CA GLY A 169 -7.55 -1.16 36.44
C GLY A 169 -8.90 -1.35 35.72
N GLY A 170 -9.92 -0.61 36.16
CA GLY A 170 -11.26 -0.58 35.57
C GLY A 170 -11.29 -0.18 34.10
N ILE A 171 -10.36 0.67 33.65
CA ILE A 171 -10.27 1.12 32.24
C ILE A 171 -10.13 -0.08 31.29
N SER A 172 -9.34 -1.10 31.65
CA SER A 172 -9.19 -2.30 30.80
C SER A 172 -10.50 -3.06 30.61
N PHE A 173 -11.33 -3.14 31.66
CA PHE A 173 -12.66 -3.74 31.58
C PHE A 173 -13.63 -2.88 30.76
N VAL A 174 -13.54 -1.55 30.86
CA VAL A 174 -14.34 -0.63 30.04
C VAL A 174 -14.00 -0.79 28.56
N VAL A 175 -12.71 -0.85 28.21
CA VAL A 175 -12.27 -1.07 26.82
C VAL A 175 -12.79 -2.40 26.28
N LEU A 176 -12.70 -3.48 27.08
CA LEU A 176 -13.25 -4.78 26.72
C LEU A 176 -14.78 -4.72 26.54
N GLY A 177 -15.47 -4.00 27.42
CA GLY A 177 -16.92 -3.78 27.36
C GLY A 177 -17.34 -3.03 26.10
N ILE A 178 -16.64 -1.94 25.75
CA ILE A 178 -16.89 -1.18 24.51
C ILE A 178 -16.68 -2.08 23.29
N GLY A 179 -15.56 -2.81 23.24
CA GLY A 179 -15.26 -3.74 22.15
C GLY A 179 -16.33 -4.82 21.95
N SER A 180 -16.98 -5.24 23.04
CA SER A 180 -18.05 -6.25 23.02
C SER A 180 -19.40 -5.69 22.56
N VAL A 181 -19.70 -4.42 22.82
CA VAL A 181 -20.98 -3.78 22.48
C VAL A 181 -20.94 -3.12 21.11
N ASN A 182 -19.84 -2.44 20.79
CA ASN A 182 -19.66 -1.72 19.54
C ASN A 182 -18.21 -1.83 19.05
N PRO A 183 -17.90 -2.83 18.21
CA PRO A 183 -16.55 -3.04 17.71
C PRO A 183 -16.04 -1.87 16.86
N GLY A 184 -16.93 -1.06 16.25
CA GLY A 184 -16.52 0.10 15.45
C GLY A 184 -15.86 1.21 16.28
N ILE A 185 -16.30 1.41 17.53
CA ILE A 185 -15.66 2.38 18.44
C ILE A 185 -14.25 1.91 18.82
N LEU A 186 -14.11 0.61 19.08
CA LEU A 186 -12.81 0.02 19.39
C LEU A 186 -11.86 0.13 18.19
N GLN A 187 -12.35 -0.13 16.96
CA GLN A 187 -11.55 0.02 15.75
C GLN A 187 -11.05 1.45 15.58
N PHE A 188 -11.92 2.45 15.76
CA PHE A 188 -11.50 3.86 15.70
C PHE A 188 -10.40 4.20 16.71
N ALA A 189 -10.49 3.67 17.93
CA ALA A 189 -9.46 3.86 18.95
C ALA A 189 -8.13 3.18 18.58
N ILE A 190 -8.19 1.99 17.97
CA ILE A 190 -7.02 1.26 17.47
C ILE A 190 -6.37 2.02 16.32
N ASP A 191 -7.15 2.55 15.37
CA ASP A 191 -6.64 3.33 14.25
C ASP A 191 -5.98 4.62 14.74
N PHE A 192 -6.58 5.28 15.74
CA PHE A 192 -5.97 6.44 16.40
C PHE A 192 -4.66 6.08 17.11
N PHE A 193 -4.63 4.98 17.85
CA PHE A 193 -3.42 4.49 18.51
C PHE A 193 -2.31 4.12 17.52
N SER A 194 -2.69 3.57 16.37
CA SER A 194 -1.74 3.13 15.35
C SER A 194 -0.90 4.27 14.77
N GLN A 195 -1.35 5.52 14.90
CA GLN A 195 -0.58 6.71 14.51
C GLN A 195 0.71 6.91 15.33
N VAL A 196 0.79 6.30 16.51
CA VAL A 196 2.01 6.31 17.34
C VAL A 196 3.14 5.53 16.66
N PHE A 197 2.81 4.57 15.79
CA PHE A 197 3.81 3.82 15.07
C PHE A 197 4.46 4.68 13.96
N PRO A 198 5.80 4.74 13.91
CA PRO A 198 6.50 5.59 12.94
C PRO A 198 6.30 5.14 11.49
N ASP A 199 6.01 3.86 11.25
CA ASP A 199 5.76 3.28 9.93
C ASP A 199 4.32 3.49 9.42
N TYR A 200 3.38 3.94 10.26
CA TYR A 200 1.96 4.03 9.90
C TYR A 200 1.72 4.92 8.67
N LYS A 201 2.23 6.15 8.69
CA LYS A 201 2.00 7.11 7.59
C LYS A 201 2.63 6.63 6.29
N GLU A 202 3.79 5.98 6.37
CA GLU A 202 4.47 5.43 5.21
C GLU A 202 3.71 4.23 4.61
N ARG A 203 3.14 3.37 5.48
CA ARG A 203 2.25 2.28 5.06
C ARG A 203 1.03 2.80 4.32
N VAL A 204 0.28 3.72 4.92
CA VAL A 204 -0.91 4.33 4.32
C VAL A 204 -0.57 4.99 2.99
N LEU A 205 0.51 5.78 2.93
CA LEU A 205 0.93 6.44 1.69
C LEU A 205 1.17 5.43 0.55
N ARG A 206 1.93 4.36 0.84
CA ARG A 206 2.23 3.31 -0.15
C ARG A 206 0.97 2.57 -0.58
N HIS A 207 0.11 2.25 0.38
CA HIS A 207 -1.14 1.55 0.18
C HIS A 207 -2.06 2.34 -0.77
N GLU A 208 -2.34 3.60 -0.45
CA GLU A 208 -3.21 4.46 -1.27
C GLU A 208 -2.59 4.81 -2.63
N ALA A 209 -1.28 5.06 -2.69
CA ALA A 209 -0.59 5.29 -3.96
C ALA A 209 -0.68 4.07 -4.89
N ALA A 210 -0.77 2.86 -4.34
CA ALA A 210 -0.89 1.64 -5.13
C ALA A 210 -2.29 1.51 -5.75
N HIS A 211 -3.35 1.80 -4.98
CA HIS A 211 -4.71 1.90 -5.53
C HIS A 211 -4.78 2.95 -6.64
N PHE A 212 -4.24 4.14 -6.37
CA PHE A 212 -4.24 5.24 -7.33
C PHE A 212 -3.55 4.88 -8.65
N LEU A 213 -2.30 4.38 -8.57
CA LEU A 213 -1.53 4.06 -9.76
C LEU A 213 -2.15 2.89 -10.55
N THR A 214 -2.56 1.82 -9.86
CA THR A 214 -3.14 0.66 -10.55
C THR A 214 -4.47 1.01 -11.20
N ALA A 215 -5.34 1.78 -10.53
CA ALA A 215 -6.58 2.27 -11.13
C ALA A 215 -6.30 3.12 -12.37
N TYR A 216 -5.35 4.05 -12.29
CA TYR A 216 -4.95 4.90 -13.40
C TYR A 216 -4.46 4.10 -14.61
N LEU A 217 -3.54 3.15 -14.40
CA LEU A 217 -3.00 2.30 -15.46
C LEU A 217 -4.07 1.39 -16.09
N LEU A 218 -5.07 1.00 -15.30
CA LEU A 218 -6.21 0.18 -15.75
C LEU A 218 -7.35 1.00 -16.35
N GLY A 219 -7.18 2.32 -16.50
CA GLY A 219 -8.16 3.18 -17.15
C GLY A 219 -9.37 3.49 -16.28
N VAL A 220 -9.26 3.26 -14.96
CA VAL A 220 -10.28 3.66 -13.99
C VAL A 220 -9.90 5.04 -13.45
N PRO A 221 -10.71 6.08 -13.74
CA PRO A 221 -10.39 7.43 -13.30
C PRO A 221 -10.42 7.52 -11.78
N VAL A 222 -9.48 8.27 -11.21
CA VAL A 222 -9.44 8.56 -9.77
C VAL A 222 -10.02 9.97 -9.56
N ALA A 223 -11.02 10.09 -8.69
CA ALA A 223 -11.68 11.36 -8.38
C ALA A 223 -11.14 12.02 -7.11
N GLY A 224 -10.54 11.25 -6.22
CA GLY A 224 -9.98 11.74 -4.98
C GLY A 224 -9.07 10.73 -4.31
N TYR A 225 -8.31 11.20 -3.32
CA TYR A 225 -7.64 10.33 -2.38
C TYR A 225 -7.56 11.03 -1.03
N SER A 226 -7.48 10.25 0.03
CA SER A 226 -7.33 10.71 1.39
C SER A 226 -6.30 9.84 2.09
N LEU A 227 -5.29 10.50 2.67
CA LEU A 227 -4.33 9.89 3.58
C LEU A 227 -4.70 10.18 5.05
N ILE A 228 -5.90 10.74 5.28
CA ILE A 228 -6.35 11.16 6.62
C ILE A 228 -6.75 9.92 7.41
N VAL A 229 -6.32 9.90 8.67
CA VAL A 229 -6.53 8.74 9.54
C VAL A 229 -8.00 8.45 9.84
N GLY A 230 -8.39 7.18 9.70
CA GLY A 230 -9.77 6.71 9.81
C GLY A 230 -10.65 7.12 8.63
N LYS A 231 -10.06 7.70 7.59
CA LYS A 231 -10.68 8.10 6.32
C LYS A 231 -9.73 7.84 5.16
N GLU A 232 -8.77 6.93 5.32
CA GLU A 232 -7.87 6.52 4.26
C GLU A 232 -8.69 5.85 3.17
N HIS A 233 -8.66 6.43 1.97
CA HIS A 233 -9.33 5.86 0.83
C HIS A 233 -8.87 6.55 -0.45
N THR A 234 -8.82 5.81 -1.54
CA THR A 234 -8.72 6.34 -2.88
C THR A 234 -10.11 6.34 -3.49
N ASP A 235 -10.70 7.53 -3.62
CA ASP A 235 -11.99 7.72 -4.28
C ASP A 235 -11.80 7.49 -5.78
N LEU A 236 -12.11 6.28 -6.24
CA LEU A 236 -12.27 6.03 -7.67
C LEU A 236 -13.47 6.84 -8.16
N ALA A 237 -13.35 7.45 -9.34
CA ALA A 237 -14.46 8.13 -9.99
C ALA A 237 -15.58 7.11 -10.21
N GLU A 238 -16.54 7.20 -9.29
CA GLU A 238 -17.53 6.18 -9.01
C GLU A 238 -18.49 5.95 -10.16
N ALA A 239 -18.48 6.72 -11.23
CA ALA A 239 -19.37 6.52 -12.38
C ALA A 239 -19.02 5.27 -13.20
N ALA A 240 -17.73 4.99 -13.40
CA ALA A 240 -17.30 3.78 -14.11
C ALA A 240 -17.57 2.55 -13.23
N LEU A 241 -17.36 2.65 -11.91
CA LEU A 241 -17.67 1.60 -10.95
C LEU A 241 -19.17 1.44 -10.71
N GLN A 242 -19.93 2.51 -10.44
CA GLN A 242 -21.34 2.50 -10.04
C GLN A 242 -22.30 2.22 -11.18
N ARG A 243 -22.06 2.66 -12.43
CA ARG A 243 -22.89 2.12 -13.55
C ARG A 243 -22.78 0.59 -13.59
N ARG A 244 -21.56 0.06 -13.44
CA ARG A 244 -21.25 -1.37 -13.41
C ARG A 244 -21.71 -2.08 -12.12
N LEU A 245 -21.77 -1.36 -10.98
CA LEU A 245 -22.22 -1.88 -9.68
C LEU A 245 -23.75 -1.72 -9.47
N ILE A 246 -24.43 -0.86 -10.22
CA ILE A 246 -25.89 -0.71 -10.26
C ILE A 246 -26.48 -1.75 -11.23
N GLU A 247 -25.78 -2.07 -12.31
CA GLU A 247 -26.02 -3.30 -13.05
C GLU A 247 -25.79 -4.50 -12.13
N LYS A 248 -26.75 -5.44 -12.14
CA LYS A 248 -26.81 -6.52 -11.14
C LYS A 248 -25.66 -7.53 -11.27
N GLN A 249 -24.93 -7.52 -12.39
CA GLN A 249 -23.86 -8.46 -12.69
C GLN A 249 -22.71 -7.76 -13.40
N LEU A 250 -21.49 -7.98 -12.90
CA LEU A 250 -20.24 -7.55 -13.52
C LEU A 250 -19.79 -8.56 -14.56
N GLU A 251 -19.24 -8.08 -15.67
CA GLU A 251 -18.56 -8.92 -16.65
C GLU A 251 -17.23 -9.46 -16.07
N ASP A 252 -16.75 -10.59 -16.59
CA ASP A 252 -15.52 -11.22 -16.08
C ASP A 252 -14.30 -10.29 -16.17
N LYS A 253 -14.17 -9.51 -17.25
CA LYS A 253 -13.08 -8.53 -17.42
C LYS A 253 -13.15 -7.39 -16.39
N GLU A 254 -14.36 -7.00 -16.00
CA GLU A 254 -14.57 -5.96 -15.00
C GLU A 254 -14.24 -6.47 -13.61
N VAL A 255 -14.70 -7.68 -13.27
CA VAL A 255 -14.31 -8.37 -12.03
C VAL A 255 -12.79 -8.44 -11.92
N ASP A 256 -12.09 -8.76 -13.01
CA ASP A 256 -10.63 -8.84 -13.04
C ASP A 256 -9.96 -7.50 -12.78
N THR A 257 -10.35 -6.48 -13.52
CA THR A 257 -9.82 -5.12 -13.38
C THR A 257 -10.02 -4.60 -11.95
N LEU A 258 -11.25 -4.74 -11.43
CA LEU A 258 -11.60 -4.28 -10.09
C LEU A 258 -10.91 -5.12 -9.00
N SER A 259 -10.70 -6.42 -9.23
CA SER A 259 -9.96 -7.27 -8.28
C SER A 259 -8.51 -6.81 -8.14
N VAL A 260 -7.85 -6.48 -9.26
CA VAL A 260 -6.47 -5.98 -9.26
C VAL A 260 -6.37 -4.65 -8.51
N ILE A 261 -7.31 -3.73 -8.75
CA ILE A 261 -7.34 -2.43 -8.04
C ILE A 261 -7.60 -2.63 -6.55
N ALA A 262 -8.59 -3.46 -6.19
CA ALA A 262 -8.94 -3.74 -4.81
C ALA A 262 -7.76 -4.35 -4.03
N MET A 263 -6.95 -5.20 -4.66
CA MET A 263 -5.79 -5.82 -3.98
C MET A 263 -4.50 -5.00 -4.08
N ALA A 264 -4.50 -3.84 -4.75
CA ALA A 264 -3.27 -3.10 -5.00
C ALA A 264 -2.61 -2.56 -3.72
N GLY A 265 -3.40 -2.01 -2.80
CA GLY A 265 -2.92 -1.49 -1.51
C GLY A 265 -2.25 -2.56 -0.67
N ALA A 266 -2.99 -3.63 -0.34
CA ALA A 266 -2.47 -4.80 0.36
C ALA A 266 -1.22 -5.41 -0.33
N THR A 267 -1.19 -5.46 -1.66
CA THR A 267 -0.05 -5.99 -2.42
C THR A 267 1.19 -5.11 -2.26
N ALA A 268 1.05 -3.79 -2.34
CA ALA A 268 2.16 -2.87 -2.16
C ALA A 268 2.76 -2.96 -0.75
N GLU A 269 1.91 -3.09 0.27
CA GLU A 269 2.37 -3.38 1.63
C GLU A 269 3.12 -4.73 1.68
N ALA A 270 2.58 -5.79 1.08
CA ALA A 270 3.19 -7.12 1.11
C ALA A 270 4.53 -7.21 0.33
N MET A 271 4.77 -6.30 -0.61
CA MET A 271 6.04 -6.18 -1.31
C MET A 271 7.12 -5.51 -0.46
N TYR A 272 6.74 -4.63 0.48
CA TYR A 272 7.69 -3.84 1.25
C TYR A 272 7.81 -4.28 2.72
N TYR A 273 6.73 -4.75 3.32
CA TYR A 273 6.66 -5.21 4.71
C TYR A 273 6.43 -6.72 4.77
N GLU A 274 6.87 -7.35 5.87
CA GLU A 274 6.61 -8.77 6.12
C GLU A 274 5.15 -9.02 6.52
N GLU A 275 4.52 -8.03 7.15
CA GLU A 275 3.14 -8.10 7.61
C GLU A 275 2.31 -6.99 6.95
N VAL A 276 1.14 -7.37 6.44
CA VAL A 276 0.17 -6.49 5.78
C VAL A 276 -0.88 -6.05 6.80
N MET A 277 -1.12 -4.75 6.91
CA MET A 277 -1.99 -4.19 7.96
C MET A 277 -3.33 -3.68 7.42
N GLY A 278 -3.36 -3.08 6.22
CA GLY A 278 -4.54 -2.40 5.66
C GLY A 278 -5.53 -3.28 4.88
N GLN A 279 -5.30 -4.59 4.75
CA GLN A 279 -6.01 -5.42 3.76
C GLN A 279 -7.50 -5.73 4.05
N ASN A 280 -8.03 -5.39 5.23
CA ASN A 280 -9.38 -5.82 5.62
C ASN A 280 -10.44 -5.24 4.70
N GLN A 281 -10.38 -3.92 4.45
CA GLN A 281 -11.31 -3.23 3.58
C GLN A 281 -11.17 -3.71 2.13
N ASP A 282 -9.93 -3.81 1.63
CA ASP A 282 -9.58 -4.37 0.32
C ASP A 282 -10.22 -5.73 0.07
N MET A 283 -10.13 -6.63 1.05
CA MET A 283 -10.69 -7.98 0.97
C MET A 283 -12.22 -7.96 0.98
N PHE A 284 -12.86 -7.07 1.75
CA PHE A 284 -14.31 -6.90 1.70
C PHE A 284 -14.78 -6.37 0.35
N ASP A 285 -14.07 -5.41 -0.22
CA ASP A 285 -14.37 -4.88 -1.55
C ASP A 285 -14.16 -5.93 -2.63
N LEU A 286 -13.07 -6.71 -2.57
CA LEU A 286 -12.84 -7.85 -3.45
C LEU A 286 -13.98 -8.88 -3.34
N GLN A 287 -14.41 -9.23 -2.12
CA GLN A 287 -15.54 -10.15 -1.91
C GLN A 287 -16.84 -9.59 -2.49
N ARG A 288 -17.10 -8.30 -2.32
CA ARG A 288 -18.27 -7.63 -2.92
C ARG A 288 -18.22 -7.66 -4.45
N ILE A 289 -17.05 -7.47 -5.05
CA ILE A 289 -16.83 -7.56 -6.50
C ILE A 289 -17.10 -9.00 -6.98
N MET A 290 -16.49 -10.00 -6.35
CA MET A 290 -16.66 -11.42 -6.72
C MET A 290 -18.11 -11.90 -6.57
N ASN A 291 -18.83 -11.45 -5.53
CA ASN A 291 -20.24 -11.79 -5.32
C ASN A 291 -21.18 -11.22 -6.40
N ARG A 292 -20.73 -10.21 -7.14
CA ARG A 292 -21.47 -9.58 -8.25
C ARG A 292 -21.04 -10.08 -9.62
N SER A 293 -20.05 -10.98 -9.68
CA SER A 293 -19.66 -11.63 -10.93
C SER A 293 -20.86 -12.36 -11.56
N GLY A 294 -21.07 -12.17 -12.87
CA GLY A 294 -22.05 -12.96 -13.62
C GLY A 294 -21.80 -14.47 -13.52
N THR A 295 -20.53 -14.86 -13.39
CA THR A 295 -20.09 -16.24 -13.13
C THR A 295 -19.79 -16.42 -11.65
N LYS A 296 -20.57 -17.26 -10.94
CA LYS A 296 -20.30 -17.55 -9.53
C LYS A 296 -18.96 -18.26 -9.36
N LEU A 297 -18.07 -17.64 -8.59
CA LEU A 297 -16.77 -18.22 -8.23
C LEU A 297 -16.92 -19.08 -6.97
N GLY A 298 -16.54 -20.35 -7.04
CA GLY A 298 -16.40 -21.21 -5.87
C GLY A 298 -15.20 -20.81 -4.99
N ASN A 299 -15.15 -21.29 -3.74
CA ASN A 299 -14.10 -20.91 -2.78
C ASN A 299 -12.66 -21.04 -3.32
N PRO A 300 -12.27 -22.12 -4.05
CA PRO A 300 -10.92 -22.22 -4.62
C PRO A 300 -10.65 -21.17 -5.70
N GLN A 301 -11.68 -20.81 -6.48
CA GLN A 301 -11.57 -19.80 -7.54
C GLN A 301 -11.45 -18.40 -6.94
N GLN A 302 -12.16 -18.11 -5.85
CA GLN A 302 -12.03 -16.84 -5.14
C GLN A 302 -10.62 -16.67 -4.55
N GLN A 303 -10.08 -17.71 -3.90
CA GLN A 303 -8.70 -17.67 -3.41
C GLN A 303 -7.70 -17.48 -4.54
N ASN A 304 -7.94 -18.13 -5.68
CA ASN A 304 -7.12 -17.92 -6.86
C ASN A 304 -7.25 -16.51 -7.42
N GLN A 305 -8.45 -15.92 -7.41
CA GLN A 305 -8.69 -14.55 -7.85
C GLN A 305 -7.90 -13.56 -7.00
N THR A 306 -7.88 -13.74 -5.67
CA THR A 306 -7.04 -12.92 -4.78
C THR A 306 -5.57 -13.03 -5.16
N ARG A 307 -5.04 -14.24 -5.34
CA ARG A 307 -3.61 -14.43 -5.70
C ARG A 307 -3.29 -13.86 -7.06
N TRP A 308 -4.15 -14.08 -8.04
CA TRP A 308 -3.99 -13.55 -9.39
C TRP A 308 -4.04 -12.02 -9.40
N ALA A 309 -4.97 -11.42 -8.67
CA ALA A 309 -5.06 -9.98 -8.51
C ALA A 309 -3.78 -9.39 -7.89
N CYS A 310 -3.28 -9.98 -6.80
CA CYS A 310 -2.03 -9.56 -6.18
C CYS A 310 -0.83 -9.72 -7.13
N TYR A 311 -0.77 -10.81 -7.89
CA TYR A 311 0.30 -11.04 -8.87
C TYR A 311 0.31 -9.94 -9.95
N GLN A 312 -0.86 -9.61 -10.49
CA GLN A 312 -1.00 -8.56 -11.51
C GLN A 312 -0.68 -7.18 -10.93
N ALA A 313 -1.20 -6.85 -9.74
CA ALA A 313 -0.90 -5.59 -9.06
C ALA A 313 0.62 -5.45 -8.82
N ALA A 314 1.28 -6.48 -8.28
CA ALA A 314 2.72 -6.48 -8.06
C ALA A 314 3.51 -6.31 -9.37
N THR A 315 3.05 -6.96 -10.45
CA THR A 315 3.67 -6.83 -11.77
C THR A 315 3.56 -5.39 -12.29
N LEU A 316 2.41 -4.74 -12.14
CA LEU A 316 2.21 -3.34 -12.53
C LEU A 316 3.08 -2.40 -11.70
N LEU A 317 3.08 -2.54 -10.37
CA LEU A 317 3.88 -1.70 -9.46
C LEU A 317 5.40 -1.85 -9.73
N ARG A 318 5.85 -3.04 -10.13
CA ARG A 318 7.24 -3.27 -10.57
C ARG A 318 7.56 -2.69 -11.93
N LYS A 319 6.62 -2.77 -12.88
CA LYS A 319 6.80 -2.21 -14.22
C LYS A 319 6.87 -0.69 -14.17
N PHE A 320 6.04 -0.07 -13.34
CA PHE A 320 5.89 1.38 -13.19
C PHE A 320 6.43 1.89 -11.84
N THR A 321 7.59 1.38 -11.41
CA THR A 321 8.16 1.73 -10.09
C THR A 321 8.53 3.21 -10.00
N LYS A 322 9.00 3.82 -11.09
CA LYS A 322 9.36 5.25 -11.09
C LYS A 322 8.13 6.13 -10.90
N GLU A 323 7.06 5.84 -11.63
CA GLU A 323 5.76 6.51 -11.51
C GLU A 323 5.19 6.32 -10.11
N TYR A 324 5.33 5.11 -9.54
CA TYR A 324 4.86 4.80 -8.20
C TYR A 324 5.60 5.60 -7.12
N GLU A 325 6.92 5.76 -7.23
CA GLU A 325 7.73 6.56 -6.30
C GLU A 325 7.42 8.06 -6.42
N VAL A 326 7.30 8.58 -7.64
CA VAL A 326 6.95 9.99 -7.87
C VAL A 326 5.54 10.30 -7.36
N LEU A 327 4.58 9.40 -7.60
CA LEU A 327 3.22 9.53 -7.09
C LEU A 327 3.19 9.58 -5.55
N GLN A 328 3.96 8.72 -4.87
CA GLN A 328 4.07 8.76 -3.41
C GLN A 328 4.59 10.11 -2.92
N GLU A 329 5.59 10.71 -3.57
CA GLU A 329 6.08 12.03 -3.17
C GLU A 329 5.05 13.14 -3.41
N CYS A 330 4.27 13.08 -4.50
CA CYS A 330 3.15 14.00 -4.74
C CYS A 330 2.06 13.86 -3.66
N MET A 331 1.63 12.64 -3.38
CA MET A 331 0.59 12.36 -2.38
C MET A 331 1.04 12.74 -0.96
N LYS A 332 2.31 12.53 -0.63
CA LYS A 332 2.91 12.95 0.64
C LYS A 332 2.89 14.46 0.85
N ARG A 333 2.96 15.24 -0.24
CA ARG A 333 2.79 16.71 -0.23
C ARG A 333 1.32 17.15 -0.24
N ASN A 334 0.37 16.21 -0.27
CA ASN A 334 -1.06 16.45 -0.47
C ASN A 334 -1.35 17.22 -1.78
N ASP A 335 -0.62 16.90 -2.86
CA ASP A 335 -0.88 17.49 -4.18
C ASP A 335 -2.28 17.10 -4.71
N THR A 336 -2.86 17.91 -5.61
CA THR A 336 -4.16 17.59 -6.23
C THR A 336 -4.06 16.33 -7.11
N VAL A 337 -5.19 15.65 -7.33
CA VAL A 337 -5.26 14.46 -8.20
C VAL A 337 -4.74 14.77 -9.62
N GLU A 338 -5.07 15.95 -10.17
CA GLU A 338 -4.57 16.39 -11.47
C GLU A 338 -3.03 16.53 -11.50
N LYS A 339 -2.41 17.10 -10.46
CA LYS A 339 -0.95 17.13 -10.33
C LYS A 339 -0.33 15.74 -10.21
N CYS A 340 -0.97 14.85 -9.46
CA CYS A 340 -0.54 13.45 -9.35
C CYS A 340 -0.57 12.76 -10.73
N ILE A 341 -1.63 12.97 -11.52
CA ILE A 341 -1.76 12.44 -12.88
C ILE A 341 -0.64 12.98 -13.78
N GLN A 342 -0.41 14.30 -13.76
CA GLN A 342 0.70 14.89 -14.52
C GLN A 342 2.07 14.34 -14.09
N ALA A 343 2.26 14.08 -12.80
CA ALA A 343 3.51 13.53 -12.29
C ALA A 343 3.75 12.10 -12.79
N ILE A 344 2.71 11.27 -12.89
CA ILE A 344 2.78 9.93 -13.47
C ILE A 344 3.17 10.00 -14.95
N GLU A 345 2.56 10.91 -15.71
CA GLU A 345 2.78 11.00 -17.17
C GLU A 345 4.14 11.61 -17.54
N ASN A 346 4.68 12.50 -16.71
CA ASN A 346 5.96 13.18 -16.96
C ASN A 346 7.20 12.43 -16.43
N CYS A 347 7.05 11.17 -16.00
CA CYS A 347 8.14 10.30 -15.53
C CYS A 347 9.01 9.69 -16.64
#